data_AF-A0A933C0S4-F1
#
_entry.id   AF-A0A933C0S4-F1
#
_cell.length_a   1.000
_cell.length_b   1.000
_cell.length_c   1.000
_cell.angle_alpha   90.00
_cell.angle_beta   90.00
_cell.angle_gamma   90.00
#
_symmetry.space_group_name_H-M   'P 1'
#
loop_
_entity.id
_entity.type
_entity.pdbx_description
1 polymer ?
#
loop_
_entity_poly.entity_id
_entity_poly.type
_entity_poly.pdbx_seq_one_letter_code
_entity_poly.pdbx_strand_id
1 'polypeptide(L)'
;MSGLSNLRLSALAIAACALGACSAPGDQMNNRPAARPEQNWQVLFDGTDLGRWRGFRRQDVPAGWRTENGVLAFVPGEGGGDLITREQFGDFEL
;
A
#
# COMPACT_ATOMS: atom_id res chain seq x y z
N MET A 1 -8.80 -81.14 11.72
CA MET A 1 -9.06 -79.82 12.33
C MET A 1 -8.08 -78.85 11.69
N SER A 2 -8.38 -77.74 11.04
CA SER A 2 -9.44 -76.71 11.11
C SER A 2 -9.28 -75.96 9.75
N GLY A 3 -10.21 -75.28 9.10
CA GLY A 3 -11.51 -74.71 9.40
C GLY A 3 -11.97 -74.01 8.11
N LEU A 4 -13.28 -73.98 7.89
CA LEU A 4 -13.94 -73.31 6.76
C LEU A 4 -13.74 -71.79 6.82
N SER A 5 -13.68 -71.11 5.67
CA SER A 5 -14.09 -69.71 5.56
C SER A 5 -14.55 -69.39 4.14
N ASN A 6 -15.74 -68.80 4.10
CA ASN A 6 -16.64 -68.65 2.97
C ASN A 6 -16.39 -67.36 2.17
N LEU A 7 -16.80 -67.39 0.89
CA LEU A 7 -17.64 -66.39 0.21
C LEU A 7 -17.10 -64.95 0.08
N ARG A 8 -17.01 -64.43 -1.15
CA ARG A 8 -17.85 -63.32 -1.67
C ARG A 8 -17.77 -63.26 -3.21
N LEU A 9 -18.85 -63.70 -3.86
CA LEU A 9 -19.22 -63.20 -5.18
C LEU A 9 -19.68 -61.75 -5.01
N SER A 10 -19.16 -60.83 -5.82
CA SER A 10 -19.76 -59.51 -5.98
C SER A 10 -19.68 -59.15 -7.45
N ALA A 11 -20.76 -59.46 -8.16
CA ALA A 11 -21.05 -58.91 -9.47
C ALA A 11 -21.47 -57.44 -9.30
N LEU A 12 -20.89 -56.55 -10.09
CA LEU A 12 -21.50 -55.25 -10.33
C LEU A 12 -21.35 -54.92 -11.81
N ALA A 13 -22.40 -55.23 -12.56
CA ALA A 13 -22.57 -54.80 -13.95
C ALA A 13 -23.18 -53.39 -13.96
N ILE A 14 -22.64 -52.60 -14.86
CA ILE A 14 -22.82 -51.17 -15.10
C ILE A 14 -24.20 -50.89 -15.71
N ALA A 15 -24.84 -49.79 -15.31
CA ALA A 15 -25.87 -49.14 -16.11
C ALA A 15 -25.65 -47.62 -16.11
N ALA A 16 -25.16 -47.12 -17.25
CA ALA A 16 -24.99 -45.72 -17.55
C ALA A 16 -26.34 -45.04 -17.80
N CYS A 17 -26.52 -43.81 -17.35
CA CYS A 17 -27.55 -42.92 -17.86
C CYS A 17 -26.97 -41.51 -18.00
N ALA A 18 -26.80 -41.10 -19.26
CA ALA A 18 -26.32 -39.79 -19.64
C ALA A 18 -27.42 -38.74 -19.44
N LEU A 19 -27.13 -37.71 -18.65
CA LEU A 19 -27.85 -36.44 -18.65
C LEU A 19 -26.79 -35.34 -18.73
N GLY A 20 -26.55 -34.88 -19.95
CA GLY A 20 -25.81 -33.65 -20.19
C GLY A 20 -26.58 -32.46 -19.63
N ALA A 21 -25.99 -31.78 -18.66
CA ALA A 21 -26.30 -30.39 -18.39
C ALA A 21 -25.17 -29.55 -19.01
N CYS A 22 -25.55 -28.68 -19.93
CA CYS A 22 -24.70 -27.63 -20.48
C CYS A 22 -24.24 -26.70 -19.36
N SER A 23 -23.00 -26.84 -18.91
CA SER A 23 -22.36 -25.80 -18.12
C SER A 23 -21.96 -24.68 -19.09
N ALA A 24 -22.75 -23.61 -19.13
CA ALA A 24 -22.31 -22.37 -19.76
C ALA A 24 -21.04 -21.88 -19.03
N PRO A 25 -19.96 -21.51 -19.73
CA PRO A 25 -18.86 -20.80 -19.10
C PRO A 25 -19.39 -19.42 -18.72
N GLY A 26 -19.77 -19.27 -17.44
CA GLY A 26 -20.02 -17.96 -16.86
C GLY A 26 -18.72 -17.18 -16.91
N ASP A 27 -18.68 -16.19 -17.79
CA ASP A 27 -17.65 -15.15 -17.85
C ASP A 27 -17.49 -14.58 -16.43
N GLN A 28 -16.44 -15.01 -15.75
CA GLN A 28 -16.04 -14.45 -14.47
C GLN A 28 -15.46 -13.08 -14.79
N MET A 29 -16.36 -12.10 -15.00
CA MET A 29 -16.00 -10.69 -14.99
C MET A 29 -15.25 -10.46 -13.70
N ASN A 30 -13.95 -10.28 -13.87
CA ASN A 30 -12.95 -9.93 -12.89
C ASN A 30 -13.30 -8.56 -12.26
N ASN A 31 -14.33 -8.53 -11.44
CA ASN A 31 -14.67 -7.40 -10.59
C ASN A 31 -13.69 -7.34 -9.41
N ARG A 32 -12.40 -7.21 -9.72
CA ARG A 32 -11.40 -6.77 -8.77
C ARG A 32 -11.51 -5.24 -8.77
N PRO A 33 -11.72 -4.60 -7.61
CA PRO A 33 -11.63 -3.14 -7.52
C PRO A 33 -10.31 -2.72 -8.18
N ALA A 34 -10.38 -1.74 -9.11
CA ALA A 34 -9.18 -1.15 -9.67
C ALA A 34 -8.25 -0.79 -8.50
N ALA A 35 -7.00 -1.26 -8.56
CA ALA A 35 -6.02 -0.94 -7.54
C ALA A 35 -5.96 0.58 -7.39
N ARG A 36 -6.19 1.07 -6.17
CA ARG A 36 -6.06 2.50 -5.88
C ARG A 36 -4.62 2.90 -6.23
N PRO A 37 -4.39 3.99 -6.97
CA PRO A 37 -3.03 4.44 -7.27
C PRO A 37 -2.26 4.56 -5.97
N GLU A 38 -1.06 3.97 -5.94
CA GLU A 38 -0.18 4.06 -4.79
C GLU A 38 0.17 5.54 -4.56
N GLN A 39 -0.12 6.04 -3.35
CA GLN A 39 0.12 7.43 -3.01
C GLN A 39 1.61 7.62 -2.78
N ASN A 40 2.29 8.24 -3.74
CA ASN A 40 3.71 8.57 -3.65
C ASN A 40 3.89 9.85 -2.81
N TRP A 41 3.98 9.69 -1.49
CA TRP A 41 4.27 10.80 -0.58
C TRP A 41 5.74 11.24 -0.68
N GLN A 42 5.97 12.55 -0.77
CA GLN A 42 7.29 13.16 -0.74
C GLN A 42 7.61 13.66 0.68
N VAL A 43 8.72 13.19 1.26
CA VAL A 43 9.20 13.70 2.55
C VAL A 43 9.77 15.11 2.37
N LEU A 44 9.17 16.09 3.07
CA LEU A 44 9.64 17.47 3.09
C LEU A 44 10.61 17.77 4.26
N PHE A 45 10.52 16.99 5.33
CA PHE A 45 11.42 17.06 6.48
C PHE A 45 11.54 15.67 7.11
N ASP A 46 12.77 15.19 7.24
CA ASP A 46 13.10 13.85 7.75
C ASP A 46 13.66 13.88 9.18
N GLY A 47 13.68 15.05 9.82
CA GLY A 47 14.26 15.23 11.15
C GLY A 47 15.76 15.52 11.15
N THR A 48 16.39 15.74 9.99
CA THR A 48 17.84 15.96 9.93
C THR A 48 18.18 17.41 9.64
N ASP A 49 17.95 17.88 8.42
CA ASP A 49 18.38 19.21 7.97
C ASP A 49 17.28 20.02 7.29
N LEU A 50 17.58 21.30 7.09
CA LEU A 50 16.70 22.30 6.48
C LEU A 50 17.10 22.62 5.03
N GLY A 51 17.81 21.72 4.36
CA GLY A 51 18.31 21.88 3.00
C GLY A 51 17.19 22.10 1.98
N ARG A 52 16.00 21.53 2.22
CA ARG A 52 14.79 21.74 1.39
C ARG A 52 14.05 23.05 1.70
N TRP A 53 14.52 23.82 2.67
CA TRP A 53 13.84 25.00 3.20
C TRP A 53 14.67 26.27 3.01
N ARG A 54 13.99 27.41 2.98
CA ARG A 54 14.58 28.76 3.00
C ARG A 54 13.62 29.74 3.65
N GLY A 55 14.10 30.93 3.99
CA GLY A 55 13.24 32.01 4.47
C GLY A 55 12.39 32.61 3.35
N PHE A 56 11.17 33.04 3.69
CA PHE A 56 10.37 33.85 2.78
C PHE A 56 11.14 35.11 2.36
N ARG A 57 11.17 35.40 1.05
CA ARG A 57 11.97 36.49 0.43
C ARG A 57 13.49 36.41 0.70
N ARG A 58 14.02 35.26 1.10
CA ARG A 58 15.46 35.03 1.38
C ARG A 58 15.97 33.76 0.69
N GLN A 59 17.28 33.66 0.48
CA GLN A 59 17.90 32.45 -0.11
C GLN A 59 18.38 31.46 0.95
N ASP A 60 18.66 31.97 2.15
CA ASP A 60 19.14 31.25 3.32
C ASP A 60 18.00 30.88 4.28
N VAL A 61 18.27 29.95 5.19
CA VAL A 61 17.39 29.62 6.31
C VAL A 61 17.57 30.70 7.38
N PRO A 62 16.49 31.33 7.91
CA PRO A 62 16.64 32.32 8.98
C PRO A 62 17.22 31.68 10.24
N ALA A 63 18.06 32.41 10.97
CA ALA A 63 18.81 31.88 12.11
C ALA A 63 17.94 31.31 13.25
N GLY A 64 16.72 31.84 13.45
CA GLY A 64 15.76 31.29 14.41
C GLY A 64 15.14 29.95 14.01
N TRP A 65 15.46 29.38 12.85
CA TRP A 65 15.00 28.05 12.45
C TRP A 65 16.13 27.04 12.47
N ARG A 66 15.93 25.92 13.15
CA ARG A 66 16.89 24.81 13.19
C ARG A 66 16.22 23.47 13.48
N THR A 67 16.94 22.39 13.23
CA THR A 67 16.54 21.07 13.69
C THR A 67 16.97 20.87 15.13
N GLU A 68 16.02 20.60 16.02
CA GLU A 68 16.30 20.20 17.41
C GLU A 68 15.66 18.83 17.69
N ASN A 69 16.47 17.84 18.05
CA ASN A 69 16.00 16.50 18.42
C ASN A 69 15.06 15.86 17.39
N GLY A 70 15.34 16.03 16.09
CA GLY A 70 14.49 15.51 15.03
C GLY A 70 13.28 16.36 14.68
N VAL A 71 13.14 17.54 15.28
CA VAL A 71 11.99 18.43 15.10
C VAL A 71 12.42 19.73 14.43
N LEU A 72 11.60 20.23 13.50
CA LEU A 72 11.71 21.57 12.95
C LEU A 72 11.30 22.58 14.04
N ALA A 73 12.27 23.27 14.64
CA ALA A 73 12.04 24.17 15.77
C ALA A 73 12.26 25.64 15.38
N PHE A 74 11.39 26.50 15.89
CA PHE A 74 11.58 27.95 15.86
C PHE A 74 12.04 28.46 17.22
N VAL A 75 13.10 29.26 17.23
CA VAL A 75 13.74 29.78 18.44
C VAL A 75 13.64 31.31 18.46
N PRO A 76 12.74 31.86 19.29
CA PRO A 76 12.52 33.29 19.38
C PRO A 76 13.78 34.05 19.80
N GLY A 77 13.98 35.24 19.21
CA GLY A 77 15.06 36.15 19.60
C GLY A 77 16.36 36.04 18.80
N GLU A 78 16.54 34.98 18.00
CA GLU A 78 17.73 34.78 17.16
C GLU A 78 17.57 35.35 15.73
N GLY A 79 16.56 36.20 15.52
CA GLY A 79 16.08 36.58 14.19
C GLY A 79 15.14 35.52 13.61
N GLY A 80 14.29 35.89 12.65
CA GLY A 80 13.22 35.01 12.22
C GLY A 80 12.69 35.33 10.83
N GLY A 81 11.38 35.18 10.71
CA GLY A 81 10.65 35.19 9.44
C GLY A 81 10.10 33.81 9.13
N ASP A 82 9.28 33.76 8.09
CA ASP A 82 8.57 32.54 7.70
C ASP A 82 9.51 31.58 6.96
N LEU A 83 9.29 30.29 7.16
CA LEU A 83 9.98 29.23 6.45
C LEU A 83 9.11 28.73 5.30
N ILE A 84 9.73 28.54 4.14
CA ILE A 84 9.08 27.99 2.94
C ILE A 84 9.95 26.92 2.31
N THR A 85 9.34 26.01 1.56
CA THR A 85 10.07 25.05 0.74
C THR A 85 10.84 25.78 -0.36
N ARG A 86 11.99 25.23 -0.77
CA ARG A 86 12.73 25.71 -1.94
C ARG A 86 12.00 25.36 -3.23
N GLU A 87 11.44 24.16 -3.28
CA GLU A 87 10.58 23.67 -4.35
C GLU A 87 9.20 24.32 -4.28
N GLN A 88 8.59 24.54 -5.45
CA GLN A 88 7.22 25.03 -5.58
C GLN A 88 6.33 23.89 -6.04
N PHE A 89 5.18 23.74 -5.40
CA PHE A 89 4.20 22.71 -5.69
C PHE A 89 2.94 23.34 -6.28
N GLY A 90 2.29 22.63 -7.21
CA GLY A 90 0.98 22.97 -7.75
C GLY A 90 -0.13 22.43 -6.86
N ASP A 91 -0.82 21.39 -7.32
CA ASP A 91 -1.79 20.65 -6.51
C ASP A 91 -1.07 19.67 -5.56
N PHE A 92 -1.38 19.72 -4.27
CA PHE A 92 -0.78 18.84 -3.27
C PHE A 92 -1.73 18.56 -2.09
N GLU A 93 -1.39 17.51 -1.34
CA GLU A 93 -1.91 17.18 -0.01
C GLU A 93 -0.71 17.13 0.94
N LEU A 94 -0.84 17.65 2.17
CA LEU A 94 0.24 17.77 3.17
C LEU A 94 -0.22 17.36 4.57
#